data_AF-A0A9E2Y9K4-F1
#
_entry.id   AF-A0A9E2Y9K4-F1
#
_cell.length_a   1.000
_cell.length_b   1.000
_cell.length_c   1.000
_cell.angle_alpha   90.00
_cell.angle_beta   90.00
_cell.angle_gamma   90.00
#
_symmetry.space_group_name_H-M   'P 1'
#
loop_
_entity.id
_entity.type
_entity.pdbx_description
1 polymer ?
#
loop_
_entity_poly.entity_id
_entity_poly.type
_entity_poly.pdbx_seq_one_letter_code
_entity_poly.pdbx_strand_id
1 'polypeptide(L)' 'RYARMDEIGTPYCITIDGQTREDGTVTVRERDSMSQQRIAINAVKSFLGDRL' A
#
# COMPACT_ATOMS: atom_id res chain seq x y z
N ARG A 1 -13.29 -8.69 -4.61
CA ARG A 1 -11.83 -8.96 -4.65
C ARG A 1 -11.01 -8.12 -3.65
N TYR A 2 -11.63 -7.24 -2.85
CA TYR A 2 -11.01 -6.64 -1.65
C TYR A 2 -11.24 -7.45 -0.36
N ALA A 3 -12.36 -8.16 -0.25
CA ALA A 3 -12.72 -8.96 0.93
C ALA A 3 -11.67 -10.04 1.32
N ARG A 4 -10.96 -10.62 0.35
CA ARG A 4 -9.90 -11.61 0.63
C ARG A 4 -8.66 -11.01 1.28
N MET A 5 -8.36 -9.73 1.07
CA MET A 5 -7.18 -9.09 1.65
C MET A 5 -7.43 -8.71 3.13
N ASP A 6 -8.66 -8.35 3.47
CA ASP A 6 -9.08 -8.08 4.85
C ASP A 6 -9.08 -9.35 5.72
N GLU A 7 -9.51 -10.50 5.16
CA GLU A 7 -9.52 -11.81 5.83
C GLU A 7 -8.12 -12.39 6.12
N ILE A 8 -7.10 -12.00 5.35
CA ILE A 8 -5.72 -12.49 5.52
C ILE A 8 -4.99 -11.78 6.67
N GLY A 9 -5.56 -10.70 7.23
CA GLY A 9 -4.98 -10.02 8.37
C GLY A 9 -3.87 -9.02 8.03
N THR A 10 -3.67 -8.70 6.75
CA THR A 10 -2.63 -7.75 6.33
C THR A 10 -3.03 -6.31 6.70
N PRO A 11 -2.29 -5.61 7.59
CA PRO A 11 -2.65 -4.25 8.02
C PRO A 11 -2.57 -3.21 6.89
N TYR A 12 -1.74 -3.48 5.87
CA TYR A 12 -1.49 -2.61 4.72
C TYR A 12 -1.76 -3.32 3.39
N CYS A 13 -2.57 -2.71 2.54
CA CYS A 13 -2.85 -3.17 1.18
C CYS A 13 -2.21 -2.21 0.17
N ILE A 14 -1.13 -2.66 -0.48
CA ILE A 14 -0.39 -1.87 -1.48
C ILE A 14 -0.88 -2.25 -2.86
N THR A 15 -1.34 -1.27 -3.62
CA THR A 15 -1.78 -1.43 -5.01
C THR A 15 -0.72 -0.84 -5.93
N ILE A 16 -0.17 -1.68 -6.79
CA ILE A 16 0.83 -1.33 -7.81
C ILE A 16 0.11 -1.44 -9.15
N ASP A 17 0.01 -0.33 -9.88
CA ASP A 17 -0.60 -0.28 -11.21
C ASP A 17 0.50 -0.12 -12.29
N GLY A 18 0.15 -0.26 -13.57
CA GLY A 18 1.10 -0.07 -14.68
C GLY A 18 1.75 1.32 -14.66
N GLN A 19 1.01 2.33 -14.20
CA GLN A 19 1.53 3.69 -13.98
C GLN A 19 2.68 3.76 -12.97
N THR A 20 2.85 2.78 -12.07
CA THR A 20 3.99 2.76 -11.15
C THR A 20 5.32 2.65 -11.89
N ARG A 21 5.34 2.05 -13.09
CA ARG A 21 6.58 1.92 -13.88
C ARG A 21 7.03 3.25 -14.49
N GLU A 22 6.10 4.15 -14.76
CA GLU A 22 6.39 5.47 -15.35
C GLU A 22 6.55 6.56 -14.27
N ASP A 23 5.68 6.58 -13.26
CA ASP A 23 5.62 7.63 -12.24
C ASP A 23 6.33 7.23 -10.93
N GLY A 24 6.66 5.95 -10.74
CA GLY A 24 7.30 5.46 -9.52
C GLY A 24 6.43 5.59 -8.26
N THR A 25 5.11 5.75 -8.39
CA THR A 25 4.17 5.89 -7.27
C THR A 25 3.27 4.68 -7.12
N VAL A 26 2.97 4.30 -5.87
CA VAL A 26 2.03 3.24 -5.51
C VAL A 26 0.97 3.77 -4.56
N THR A 27 -0.19 3.12 -4.55
CA THR A 27 -1.27 3.48 -3.64
C THR A 27 -1.30 2.50 -2.49
N VAL A 28 -1.06 2.98 -1.28
CA VAL A 28 -1.13 2.21 -0.04
C VAL A 28 -2.46 2.50 0.63
N ARG A 29 -3.22 1.46 0.91
CA ARG A 29 -4.46 1.52 1.68
C ARG A 29 -4.24 0.84 3.02
N GLU A 30 -4.50 1.57 4.10
CA GLU A 30 -4.45 1.02 5.45
C GLU A 30 -5.83 0.52 5.87
N ARG A 31 -5.89 -0.68 6.46
CA ARG A 31 -7.17 -1.27 6.89
C ARG A 31 -7.74 -0.55 8.11
N ASP A 32 -6.90 -0.25 9.09
CA ASP A 32 -7.31 0.32 10.38
C ASP A 32 -7.90 1.72 10.23
N SER A 33 -7.18 2.61 9.53
CA SER A 33 -7.64 3.97 9.26
C SER A 33 -8.60 4.09 8.06
N MET A 34 -8.82 3.02 7.28
CA MET A 34 -9.48 3.05 5.96
C MET A 34 -8.92 4.11 4.98
N SER A 35 -7.73 4.64 5.26
CA SER A 35 -7.11 5.74 4.52
C SER A 35 -6.35 5.22 3.30
N GLN A 36 -6.40 5.99 2.21
CA GLN A 36 -5.69 5.71 0.97
C GLN A 36 -4.67 6.81 0.71
N GLN A 37 -3.41 6.41 0.58
CA GLN A 37 -2.26 7.30 0.45
C GLN A 37 -1.49 6.92 -0.80
N ARG A 38 -1.14 7.90 -1.64
CA ARG A 38 -0.25 7.66 -2.78
C ARG A 38 1.16 8.06 -2.37
N ILE A 39 2.07 7.08 -2.32
CA ILE A 39 3.46 7.30 -1.92
C ILE A 39 4.39 6.80 -3.02
N ALA A 40 5.60 7.36 -3.08
CA ALA A 40 6.64 6.85 -3.97
C ALA A 40 7.03 5.42 -3.58
N ILE A 41 7.27 4.55 -4.54
CA ILE A 41 7.67 3.16 -4.32
C ILE A 41 8.94 3.04 -3.47
N ASN A 42 9.84 4.02 -3.60
CA ASN A 42 11.06 4.11 -2.78
C ASN A 42 10.75 4.41 -1.31
N ALA A 43 9.68 5.17 -1.02
CA ALA A 43 9.27 5.50 0.34
C ALA A 43 8.52 4.34 1.02
N VAL A 44 7.91 3.43 0.25
CA VAL A 44 7.20 2.24 0.77
C VAL A 44 8.08 1.39 1.68
N LYS A 45 9.33 1.13 1.27
CA LYS A 45 10.26 0.30 2.05
C LYS A 45 10.55 0.91 3.42
N SER A 46 10.73 2.23 3.47
CA SER A 46 10.94 2.96 4.72
C SER A 46 9.66 3.00 5.56
N PHE A 47 8.51 3.18 4.91
CA PHE A 47 7.20 3.22 5.55
C PHE A 47 6.80 1.91 6.22
N LEU A 48 7.12 0.76 5.59
CA LEU A 48 6.94 -0.54 6.23
C LEU A 48 8.00 -0.81 7.29
N GLY A 49 9.25 -0.43 7.07
CA GLY A 49 10.32 -0.66 8.05
C GLY A 49 10.16 0.11 9.37
N ASP A 50 9.50 1.26 9.34
CA ASP A 50 9.24 2.08 10.54
C ASP A 50 8.00 1.61 11.33
N ARG A 51 7.10 0.84 10.69
CA ARG A 51 5.81 0.39 11.25
C ARG A 51 5.77 -1.10 11.59
N LEU A 52 6.89 -1.83 11.47
CA LEU A 52 7.01 -3.27 11.74
C LEU A 52 7.73 -3.56 13.06
#